data_AF-A0A3P8IZU5-F1
#
_entry.id   AF-A0A3P8IZU5-F1
#
_cell.length_a   1.000
_cell.length_b   1.000
_cell.length_c   1.000
_cell.angle_alpha   90.00
_cell.angle_beta   90.00
_cell.angle_gamma   90.00
#
_symmetry.space_group_name_H-M   'P 1'
#
loop_
_entity.id
_entity.type
_entity.pdbx_description
1 polymer ?
#
loop_
_entity_poly.entity_id
_entity_poly.type
_entity_poly.pdbx_seq_one_letter_code
_entity_poly.pdbx_strand_id
1 'polypeptide(L)' 'MDVYENERDLFFEDKSNDVIQDDVFRRLSACHNVLFTGHQAFLTAEALISISQTTLDNLRQVDAGEACANALV' A
#
# COMPACT_ATOMS: atom_id res chain seq x y z
N MET A 1 7.27 3.31 10.70
CA MET A 1 6.16 4.07 10.11
C MET A 1 5.86 3.44 8.76
N ASP A 2 4.61 3.04 8.54
CA ASP A 2 4.20 2.28 7.34
C ASP A 2 3.69 3.19 6.20
N VAL A 3 3.30 4.41 6.55
CA VAL A 3 2.81 5.44 5.63
C VAL A 3 3.54 6.74 5.92
N TYR A 4 4.12 7.36 4.89
CA TYR A 4 4.75 8.68 4.97
C TYR A 4 3.97 9.71 4.16
N GLU A 5 3.84 10.94 4.65
CA GLU A 5 3.01 11.98 4.01
C GLU A 5 3.38 12.24 2.53
N ASN A 6 4.67 12.14 2.18
CA ASN A 6 5.19 12.32 0.81
C ASN A 6 5.66 11.02 0.16
N GLU A 7 5.06 9.89 0.53
CA GLU A 7 5.50 8.57 0.07
C GLU A 7 5.30 8.24 -1.41
N ARG A 8 4.38 8.95 -2.08
CA ARG A 8 3.93 8.59 -3.44
C ARG A 8 5.05 8.56 -4.47
N ASP A 9 6.07 9.40 -4.30
CA ASP A 9 7.21 9.49 -5.21
C ASP A 9 8.42 8.63 -4.76
N LEU A 10 8.30 7.95 -3.62
CA LEU A 10 9.40 7.26 -2.92
C LEU A 10 9.23 5.75 -2.80
N PHE A 11 8.00 5.25 -2.67
CA PHE A 11 7.72 3.81 -2.51
C PHE A 11 7.12 3.20 -3.78
N PHE A 12 7.17 1.86 -3.88
CA PHE A 12 6.65 1.04 -4.99
C PHE A 12 7.42 1.08 -6.32
N GLU A 13 8.55 1.77 -6.38
CA GLU A 13 9.48 1.77 -7.51
C GLU A 13 10.93 1.54 -7.03
N ASP A 14 11.79 1.00 -7.88
CA ASP A 14 13.23 0.89 -7.59
C ASP A 14 13.90 2.27 -7.76
N LYS A 15 14.28 2.88 -6.63
CA LYS A 15 14.98 4.17 -6.56
C LYS A 15 16.44 4.01 -6.15
N SER A 16 17.04 2.82 -6.28
CA SER A 16 18.40 2.53 -5.81
C SER A 16 19.49 3.43 -6.42
N ASN A 17 19.27 3.94 -7.64
CA ASN A 17 20.19 4.85 -8.33
C ASN A 17 19.80 6.33 -8.22
N ASP A 18 18.71 6.63 -7.53
CA ASP A 18 18.15 7.98 -7.46
C ASP A 18 18.57 8.70 -6.18
N VAL A 19 18.88 10.00 -6.35
CA VAL A 19 19.20 10.88 -5.23
C VAL A 19 17.87 11.37 -4.63
N ILE A 20 17.40 10.73 -3.55
CA ILE A 20 16.14 11.09 -2.86
C ILE A 20 16.16 12.54 -2.36
N GLN A 21 15.45 13.48 -3.00
CA GLN A 21 15.53 14.91 -2.63
C GLN A 21 14.78 15.26 -1.33
N ASP A 22 14.01 14.34 -0.76
CA ASP A 22 13.28 14.58 0.48
C ASP A 22 14.22 14.51 1.70
N ASP A 23 14.61 15.70 2.19
CA ASP A 23 15.51 15.85 3.33
C ASP A 23 14.91 15.32 4.65
N VAL A 24 13.59 15.33 4.81
CA VAL A 24 12.93 14.80 6.01
C VAL A 24 12.99 13.28 5.97
N PHE A 25 12.64 12.68 4.84
CA PHE A 25 12.75 11.25 4.63
C PHE A 25 14.18 10.75 4.86
N ARG A 26 15.18 11.42 4.29
CA ARG A 26 16.60 11.08 4.50
C ARG A 26 17.02 11.17 5.96
N ARG A 27 16.68 12.28 6.63
CA ARG A 27 17.09 12.49 8.01
C ARG A 27 16.46 11.46 8.94
N LEU A 28 15.18 11.16 8.75
CA LEU A 28 14.48 10.13 9.50
C LEU A 28 15.03 8.73 9.18
N SER A 29 15.31 8.41 7.90
CA SER A 29 15.84 7.09 7.50
C SER A 29 17.25 6.82 8.05
N ALA A 30 18.03 7.87 8.31
CA ALA A 30 19.34 7.77 8.94
C ALA A 30 19.28 7.65 10.48
N CYS A 31 18.12 7.82 11.11
CA CYS A 31 17.97 7.68 12.55
C CYS A 31 17.83 6.20 12.94
N HIS A 32 18.72 5.70 13.80
CA HIS A 32 18.71 4.31 14.31
C HIS A 32 17.38 3.88 14.97
N ASN A 33 16.56 4.83 15.42
CA ASN A 33 15.28 4.56 16.09
C ASN A 33 14.07 4.73 15.16
N VAL A 34 14.29 4.81 13.84
CA VAL A 34 13.22 4.95 12.85
C VAL A 34 13.33 3.80 11.86
N LEU A 35 12.22 3.08 11.70
CA LEU A 35 12.06 2.05 10.68
C LEU A 35 10.92 2.47 9.75
N PHE A 36 11.17 2.49 8.46
CA PHE A 36 10.15 2.69 7.43
C PHE A 36 9.74 1.35 6.83
N THR A 37 8.46 1.22 6.54
CA THR A 37 7.90 0.16 5.71
C THR A 37 6.99 0.83 4.68
N GLY A 38 6.88 0.28 3.47
CA GLY A 38 6.12 0.90 2.38
C GLY A 38 4.76 0.24 2.20
N HIS A 39 3.76 0.65 2.97
CA HIS A 39 2.41 0.05 3.01
C HIS A 39 2.44 -1.48 3.18
N GLN A 40 3.33 -1.98 4.02
CA GLN A 40 3.51 -3.41 4.20
C GLN A 40 2.65 -3.96 5.34
N ALA A 41 1.88 -3.13 6.05
CA ALA A 41 1.04 -3.59 7.15
C ALA A 41 0.02 -4.67 6.72
N PHE A 42 -0.48 -4.63 5.48
CA PHE A 42 -1.42 -5.63 4.96
C PHE A 42 -0.73 -6.82 4.28
N LEU A 43 0.62 -6.86 4.23
CA LEU A 43 1.37 -7.87 3.50
C LEU A 43 1.52 -9.18 4.29
N THR A 44 0.38 -9.76 4.68
CA THR A 44 0.27 -11.09 5.27
C THR A 44 -0.51 -12.03 4.35
N ALA A 45 -0.28 -13.34 4.46
CA ALA A 45 -0.98 -14.32 3.64
C ALA A 45 -2.51 -14.23 3.82
N GLU A 46 -2.96 -14.10 5.07
CA GLU A 46 -4.37 -14.04 5.44
C GLU A 46 -5.05 -12.78 4.90
N ALA A 47 -4.38 -11.63 4.99
CA ALA A 47 -4.90 -10.37 4.47
C ALA A 47 -4.97 -10.39 2.94
N LEU A 48 -3.92 -10.86 2.26
CA LEU A 48 -3.90 -10.96 0.79
C LEU A 48 -4.96 -11.95 0.26
N ILE A 49 -5.17 -13.07 0.95
CA ILE A 49 -6.24 -14.02 0.62
C ILE A 49 -7.61 -13.36 0.77
N SER A 50 -7.82 -12.64 1.88
CA SER A 50 -9.09 -11.95 2.14
C SER A 50 -9.37 -10.86 1.09
N ILE A 51 -8.37 -10.05 0.76
CA ILE A 51 -8.44 -9.03 -0.30
C ILE A 51 -8.82 -9.68 -1.64
N SER A 52 -8.16 -10.78 -1.99
CA SER A 52 -8.41 -11.51 -3.24
C SER A 52 -9.83 -12.07 -3.29
N GLN A 53 -10.29 -12.71 -2.20
CA GLN A 53 -11.61 -13.30 -2.11
C GLN A 53 -12.71 -12.24 -2.23
N THR A 54 -12.62 -11.15 -1.44
CA THR A 54 -13.58 -10.05 -1.51
C THR A 54 -13.59 -9.40 -2.89
N THR A 55 -12.43 -9.23 -3.52
CA THR A 55 -12.35 -8.67 -4.88
C THR A 55 -13.08 -9.54 -5.90
N LEU A 56 -12.83 -10.85 -5.89
CA LEU A 56 -13.47 -11.78 -6.82
C LEU A 56 -14.99 -11.88 -6.58
N ASP A 57 -15.43 -11.86 -5.33
CA ASP A 57 -16.85 -11.90 -5.01
C ASP A 57 -17.58 -10.60 -5.40
N ASN A 58 -16.94 -9.44 -5.22
CA ASN A 58 -17.47 -8.17 -5.74
C ASN A 58 -17.63 -8.21 -7.26
N LEU A 59 -16.63 -8.72 -7.98
CA LEU A 59 -16.69 -8.85 -9.44
C LEU A 59 -17.83 -9.78 -9.89
N ARG A 60 -18.02 -10.91 -9.20
CA ARG A 60 -19.13 -11.84 -9.48
C ARG A 60 -20.49 -11.20 -9.27
N GLN A 61 -20.68 -10.48 -8.15
CA GLN A 61 -21.92 -9.78 -7.86
C GLN A 61 -22.24 -8.75 -8.95
N VAL A 62 -21.25 -7.95 -9.35
CA VAL A 62 -21.41 -6.94 -10.40
C VAL A 62 -21.73 -7.59 -11.75
N ASP A 63 -21.02 -8.66 -12.14
CA ASP A 63 -21.25 -9.39 -13.40
C ASP A 63 -22.65 -10.03 -13.47
N ALA A 64 -23.14 -10.56 -12.34
CA ALA A 64 -24.47 -11.13 -12.22
C ALA A 64 -25.60 -10.08 -12.12
N GLY A 65 -25.27 -8.78 -12.03
CA GLY A 65 -26.23 -7.71 -11.79
C GLY A 65 -26.83 -7.72 -10.38
N GLU A 66 -26.15 -8.37 -9.43
CA GLU A 66 -26.52 -8.40 -8.02
C GLU A 66 -26.02 -7.14 -7.29
N ALA A 67 -26.67 -6.80 -6.18
CA ALA A 67 -26.24 -5.67 -5.36
C ALA A 67 -24.89 -5.97 -4.68
N CYS A 68 -23.86 -5.20 -5.04
CA CYS A 68 -22.54 -5.29 -4.40
C CYS A 68 -22.41 -4.24 -3.29
N ALA A 69 -22.24 -4.69 -2.04
CA ALA A 69 -22.11 -3.80 -0.88
C ALA A 69 -20.86 -2.91 -0.91
N ASN A 70 -19.85 -3.32 -1.68
CA ASN A 70 -18.59 -2.60 -1.85
C ASN A 70 -18.56 -1.71 -3.11
N ALA A 71 -19.70 -1.56 -3.81
CA ALA A 71 -19.79 -0.63 -4.93
C ALA A 71 -19.62 0.81 -4.42
N LEU A 72 -18.72 1.56 -5.06
CA LEU A 72 -18.53 2.98 -4.79
C LEU A 72 -19.54 3.79 -5.62
N VAL A 73 -20.15 4.80 -5.00
CA VAL A 73 -21.12 5.72 -5.60
C VAL A 73 -20.41 6.83 -6.38
#